data_AF-A0A9E4FXC5-F1
#
_entry.id   AF-A0A9E4FXC5-F1
#
_cell.length_a   1.000
_cell.length_b   1.000
_cell.length_c   1.000
_cell.angle_alpha   90.00
_cell.angle_beta   90.00
_cell.angle_gamma   90.00
#
_symmetry.space_group_name_H-M   'P 1'
#
loop_
_entity.id
_entity.type
_entity.pdbx_description
1 polymer ?
#
loop_
_entity_poly.entity_id
_entity_poly.type
_entity_poly.pdbx_seq_one_letter_code
_entity_poly.pdbx_strand_id
1 'polypeptide(L)'
;MGADAPPQTHAAGGRPALDEAWLAYLREEEFDSSALTAPPGLEEGARLFNEGRYRDAHEAWEAAWRETRYPGKLFLLALAKIAAGQAHPGGAGAASRVTADGLRFLAPFEPACMGVDVGSLRVSLAS
;
A
#
# COMPACT_ATOMS: atom_id res chain seq x y z
N MET A 1 13.45 -12.67 -21.92
CA MET A 1 12.47 -13.38 -21.06
C MET A 1 12.32 -12.52 -19.85
N GLY A 2 11.18 -11.84 -19.70
CA GLY A 2 10.84 -11.15 -18.45
C GLY A 2 10.77 -12.17 -17.31
N ALA A 3 10.99 -11.73 -16.07
CA ALA A 3 10.87 -12.61 -14.93
C ALA A 3 9.42 -13.11 -14.80
N ASP A 4 9.23 -14.36 -14.37
CA ASP A 4 7.88 -14.82 -14.01
C ASP A 4 7.39 -14.08 -12.77
N ALA A 5 6.09 -13.79 -12.73
CA ALA A 5 5.47 -13.14 -11.58
C ALA A 5 5.64 -13.99 -10.30
N PRO A 6 5.93 -13.38 -9.13
CA PRO A 6 6.05 -14.11 -7.88
C PRO A 6 4.74 -14.83 -7.50
N PRO A 7 4.79 -15.82 -6.58
CA PRO A 7 3.59 -16.55 -6.18
C PRO A 7 2.61 -15.68 -5.38
N GLN A 8 1.36 -16.14 -5.24
CA GLN A 8 0.32 -15.43 -4.50
C GLN A 8 0.34 -15.71 -2.98
N THR A 9 1.01 -16.79 -2.57
CA THR A 9 1.10 -17.26 -1.19
C THR A 9 2.56 -17.45 -0.81
N HIS A 10 2.92 -17.12 0.42
CA HIS A 10 4.30 -17.25 0.88
C HIS A 10 4.65 -18.71 1.22
N ALA A 11 5.87 -19.11 0.87
CA ALA A 11 6.49 -20.36 1.34
C ALA A 11 7.43 -20.03 2.53
N ALA A 12 8.58 -20.70 2.63
CA ALA A 12 9.61 -20.37 3.61
C ALA A 12 10.03 -18.88 3.52
N GLY A 13 10.23 -18.22 4.66
CA GLY A 13 10.54 -16.77 4.74
C GLY A 13 9.32 -15.87 5.00
N GLY A 14 8.10 -16.40 4.87
CA GLY A 14 6.87 -15.72 5.27
C GLY A 14 6.47 -14.54 4.38
N ARG A 15 5.44 -13.82 4.81
CA ARG A 15 4.84 -12.70 4.08
C ARG A 15 5.82 -11.54 3.77
N PRO A 16 6.76 -11.15 4.66
CA PRO A 16 7.73 -10.10 4.34
C PRO A 16 8.64 -10.43 3.15
N ALA A 17 9.12 -11.68 3.05
CA ALA A 17 9.95 -12.09 1.92
C ALA A 17 9.16 -12.08 0.60
N LEU A 18 7.88 -12.46 0.66
CA LEU A 18 6.99 -12.38 -0.50
C LEU A 18 6.70 -10.94 -0.92
N ASP A 19 6.47 -10.05 0.06
CA ASP A 19 6.24 -8.63 -0.21
C ASP A 19 7.44 -8.02 -0.96
N GLU A 20 8.68 -8.30 -0.53
CA GLU A 20 9.88 -7.81 -1.21
C GLU A 20 10.06 -8.39 -2.61
N ALA A 21 9.74 -9.67 -2.83
CA ALA A 21 9.81 -10.29 -4.15
C ALA A 21 8.85 -9.61 -5.15
N TRP A 22 7.62 -9.34 -4.72
CA TRP A 22 6.66 -8.58 -5.52
C TRP A 22 7.10 -7.13 -5.74
N LEU A 23 7.63 -6.45 -4.73
CA LEU A 23 8.16 -5.09 -4.90
C LEU A 23 9.34 -5.04 -5.87
N ALA A 24 10.21 -6.06 -5.90
CA ALA A 24 11.28 -6.16 -6.88
C ALA A 24 10.73 -6.37 -8.30
N TYR A 25 9.81 -7.31 -8.46
CA TYR A 25 9.13 -7.59 -9.73
C TYR A 25 8.48 -6.33 -10.32
N LEU A 26 7.73 -5.58 -9.50
CA LEU A 26 7.04 -4.35 -9.92
C LEU A 26 7.99 -3.19 -10.27
N ARG A 27 9.27 -3.24 -9.86
CA ARG A 27 10.27 -2.22 -10.22
C ARG A 27 11.01 -2.53 -11.51
N GLU A 28 11.18 -3.82 -11.81
CA GLU A 28 11.94 -4.28 -12.98
C GLU A 28 11.06 -4.38 -14.22
N GLU A 29 9.80 -4.77 -14.05
CA GLU A 29 8.82 -4.82 -15.12
C GLU A 29 7.99 -3.53 -15.14
N GLU A 30 7.67 -3.03 -16.34
CA GLU A 30 6.76 -1.89 -16.53
C GLU A 30 5.33 -2.34 -16.16
N PHE A 31 5.04 -2.34 -14.86
CA PHE A 31 3.77 -2.82 -14.32
C PHE A 31 2.65 -1.82 -14.64
N ASP A 32 1.70 -2.26 -15.44
CA ASP A 32 0.48 -1.50 -15.70
C ASP A 32 -0.50 -1.64 -14.51
N SER A 33 -0.49 -0.64 -13.62
CA SER A 33 -1.39 -0.56 -12.47
C SER A 33 -2.86 -0.41 -12.86
N SER A 34 -3.17 -0.08 -14.12
CA SER A 34 -4.55 0.06 -14.61
C SER A 34 -5.30 -1.27 -14.67
N ALA A 35 -4.59 -2.40 -14.70
CA ALA A 35 -5.17 -3.74 -14.64
C ALA A 35 -5.69 -4.11 -13.23
N LEU A 36 -5.38 -3.33 -12.19
CA LEU A 36 -5.86 -3.58 -10.83
C LEU A 36 -7.29 -3.09 -10.65
N THR A 37 -8.10 -3.95 -10.03
CA THR A 37 -9.49 -3.62 -9.68
C THR A 37 -9.56 -3.13 -8.23
N ALA A 38 -10.20 -1.97 -8.04
CA ALA A 38 -10.45 -1.40 -6.73
C ALA A 38 -11.28 -2.35 -5.85
N PRO A 39 -10.78 -2.78 -4.69
CA PRO A 39 -11.56 -3.58 -3.75
C PRO A 39 -12.58 -2.69 -3.03
N PRO A 40 -13.73 -3.23 -2.56
CA PRO A 40 -14.81 -2.44 -1.97
C PRO A 40 -14.39 -1.52 -0.81
N GLY A 41 -13.42 -1.93 0.01
CA GLY A 41 -12.95 -1.15 1.16
C GLY A 41 -11.98 -0.01 0.80
N LEU A 42 -11.55 0.11 -0.46
CA LEU A 42 -10.58 1.14 -0.85
C LEU A 42 -11.15 2.55 -0.74
N GLU A 43 -12.33 2.77 -1.33
CA GLU A 43 -12.99 4.08 -1.39
C GLU A 43 -13.39 4.57 0.01
N GLU A 44 -13.98 3.69 0.82
CA GLU A 44 -14.35 4.03 2.20
C GLU A 44 -13.13 4.41 3.04
N GLY A 45 -12.03 3.66 2.95
CA GLY A 45 -10.80 4.01 3.64
C GLY A 45 -10.21 5.34 3.17
N ALA A 46 -10.29 5.66 1.87
CA ALA A 46 -9.85 6.95 1.34
C ALA A 46 -10.70 8.11 1.88
N ARG A 47 -12.03 7.95 1.92
CA ARG A 47 -12.95 8.92 2.52
C ARG A 47 -12.61 9.17 3.99
N LEU A 48 -12.46 8.11 4.78
CA LEU A 48 -12.10 8.18 6.20
C LEU A 48 -10.74 8.85 6.42
N PHE A 49 -9.75 8.53 5.58
CA PHE A 49 -8.42 9.12 5.65
C PHE A 49 -8.47 10.63 5.41
N ASN A 50 -9.20 11.07 4.39
CA ASN A 50 -9.39 12.48 4.07
C ASN A 50 -10.15 13.25 5.18
N GLU A 51 -10.98 12.56 5.97
CA GLU A 51 -11.66 13.10 7.15
C GLU A 51 -10.77 13.13 8.41
N GLY A 52 -9.51 12.71 8.32
CA GLY A 52 -8.59 12.59 9.46
C GLY A 52 -8.90 11.42 10.39
N ARG A 53 -9.80 10.51 10.00
CA ARG A 53 -10.17 9.30 10.75
C ARG A 53 -9.20 8.16 10.45
N TYR A 54 -7.92 8.39 10.73
CA TYR A 54 -6.83 7.51 10.29
C TYR A 54 -6.91 6.08 10.83
N ARG A 55 -7.36 5.86 12.07
CA ARG A 55 -7.53 4.51 12.61
C ARG A 55 -8.62 3.74 11.85
N ASP A 56 -9.73 4.40 11.56
CA ASP A 56 -10.85 3.77 10.87
C ASP A 56 -10.50 3.50 9.40
N ALA A 57 -9.72 4.39 8.77
CA ALA A 57 -9.13 4.17 7.44
C ALA A 57 -8.19 2.95 7.43
N HIS A 58 -7.32 2.82 8.45
CA HIS A 58 -6.46 1.65 8.62
C HIS A 58 -7.27 0.35 8.67
N GLU A 59 -8.33 0.30 9.50
CA GLU A 59 -9.19 -0.87 9.63
C GLU A 59 -9.88 -1.24 8.30
N ALA A 60 -10.42 -0.25 7.58
CA ALA A 60 -11.07 -0.46 6.28
C ALA A 60 -10.09 -1.06 5.24
N TRP A 61 -8.89 -0.49 5.14
CA TRP A 61 -7.88 -0.99 4.21
C TRP A 61 -7.27 -2.33 4.65
N GLU A 62 -7.11 -2.59 5.94
CA GLU A 62 -6.65 -3.87 6.46
C GLU A 62 -7.67 -5.00 6.19
N ALA A 63 -8.97 -4.70 6.28
CA ALA A 63 -10.03 -5.63 5.91
C ALA A 63 -9.97 -5.96 4.41
N ALA A 64 -9.89 -4.95 3.55
CA ALA A 64 -9.73 -5.16 2.10
C ALA A 64 -8.42 -5.91 1.76
N TRP A 65 -7.35 -5.65 2.50
CA TRP A 65 -6.03 -6.25 2.28
C TRP A 65 -6.06 -7.77 2.42
N ARG A 66 -6.83 -8.30 3.38
CA ARG A 66 -6.94 -9.75 3.63
C ARG A 66 -7.49 -10.51 2.41
N GLU A 67 -8.47 -9.91 1.74
CA GLU A 67 -9.17 -10.50 0.58
C GLU A 67 -8.48 -10.22 -0.77
N THR A 68 -7.50 -9.32 -0.79
CA THR A 68 -6.86 -8.87 -2.03
C THR A 68 -5.66 -9.75 -2.41
N ARG A 69 -5.50 -9.99 -3.72
CA ARG A 69 -4.35 -10.72 -4.30
C ARG A 69 -3.19 -9.79 -4.61
N TYR A 70 -1.98 -10.33 -4.72
CA TYR A 70 -0.86 -9.56 -5.24
C TYR A 70 -1.06 -9.24 -6.72
N PRO A 71 -0.60 -8.07 -7.20
CA PRO A 71 0.15 -7.05 -6.46
C PRO A 71 -0.72 -6.03 -5.70
N GLY A 72 -2.03 -5.95 -5.94
CA GLY A 72 -2.92 -5.00 -5.25
C GLY A 72 -2.90 -5.10 -3.72
N LYS A 73 -2.54 -6.27 -3.20
CA LYS A 73 -2.28 -6.52 -1.77
C LYS A 73 -1.19 -5.58 -1.20
N LEU A 74 -0.13 -5.30 -1.96
CA LEU A 74 0.93 -4.37 -1.53
C LEU A 74 0.41 -2.94 -1.46
N PHE A 75 -0.44 -2.54 -2.39
CA PHE A 75 -1.02 -1.20 -2.42
C PHE A 75 -1.87 -0.93 -1.16
N LEU A 76 -2.79 -1.85 -0.81
CA LEU A 76 -3.59 -1.70 0.41
C LEU A 76 -2.76 -1.78 1.69
N LEU A 77 -1.74 -2.63 1.72
CA LEU A 77 -0.79 -2.67 2.84
C LEU A 77 -0.08 -1.33 3.02
N ALA A 78 0.31 -0.68 1.93
CA ALA A 78 0.97 0.61 1.94
C ALA A 78 0.06 1.70 2.52
N LEU A 79 -1.19 1.76 2.05
CA LEU A 79 -2.21 2.67 2.57
C LEU A 79 -2.47 2.43 4.07
N ALA A 80 -2.62 1.17 4.50
CA ALA A 80 -2.80 0.83 5.90
C ALA A 80 -1.61 1.27 6.76
N LYS A 81 -0.36 1.06 6.32
CA LYS A 81 0.85 1.54 7.01
C LYS A 81 0.83 3.07 7.18
N ILE A 82 0.47 3.80 6.13
CA ILE A 82 0.37 5.26 6.16
C ILE A 82 -0.69 5.69 7.19
N ALA A 83 -1.89 5.13 7.12
CA ALA A 83 -2.96 5.40 8.09
C ALA A 83 -2.54 5.08 9.54
N ALA A 84 -1.86 3.96 9.77
CA ALA A 84 -1.35 3.61 11.10
C ALA A 84 -0.30 4.62 11.60
N GLY A 85 0.56 5.11 10.71
CA GLY A 85 1.52 6.17 11.02
C GLY A 85 0.84 7.48 11.41
N GLN A 86 -0.21 7.88 10.68
CA GLN A 86 -0.98 9.10 10.96
C GLN A 86 -1.84 8.99 12.23
N ALA A 87 -2.31 7.79 12.58
CA ALA A 87 -3.08 7.54 13.80
C ALA A 87 -2.24 7.51 15.08
N HIS A 88 -0.90 7.55 14.97
CA HIS A 88 -0.01 7.24 16.08
C HIS A 88 0.04 8.38 17.13
N PRO A 89 -0.32 8.13 18.41
CA PRO A 89 -0.32 9.16 19.44
C PRO A 89 1.08 9.43 20.04
N GLY A 90 2.03 8.50 19.87
CA GLY A 90 3.38 8.60 20.44
C GLY A 90 4.41 9.06 19.41
N GLY A 91 4.92 10.29 19.58
CA GLY A 91 6.19 10.83 19.05
C GLY A 91 6.44 10.73 17.53
N ALA A 92 6.87 11.84 16.91
CA ALA A 92 7.09 11.94 15.46
C ALA A 92 7.98 10.83 14.85
N GLY A 93 8.92 10.24 15.60
CA GLY A 93 9.89 9.27 15.06
C GLY A 93 9.33 7.90 14.67
N ALA A 94 8.44 7.30 15.46
CA ALA A 94 7.87 5.98 15.16
C ALA A 94 6.80 6.07 14.05
N ALA A 95 5.94 7.08 14.14
CA ALA A 95 4.97 7.45 13.11
C ALA A 95 5.64 7.67 11.73
N SER A 96 6.79 8.35 11.74
CA SER A 96 7.56 8.65 10.53
C SER A 96 8.12 7.38 9.87
N ARG A 97 8.65 6.41 10.63
CA ARG A 97 9.19 5.16 10.05
C ARG A 97 8.13 4.30 9.37
N VAL A 98 6.97 4.13 10.00
CA VAL A 98 5.88 3.33 9.43
C VAL A 98 5.33 4.00 8.17
N THR A 99 5.16 5.32 8.22
CA THR A 99 4.73 6.12 7.05
C THR A 99 5.75 6.01 5.91
N ALA A 100 7.05 6.16 6.20
CA ALA A 100 8.12 6.05 5.20
C ALA A 100 8.15 4.67 4.53
N ASP A 101 7.97 3.59 5.29
CA ASP A 101 7.88 2.25 4.72
C ASP A 101 6.59 2.09 3.88
N GLY A 102 5.47 2.67 4.29
CA GLY A 102 4.26 2.74 3.46
C GLY A 102 4.50 3.46 2.12
N LEU A 103 5.16 4.62 2.15
CA LEU A 103 5.52 5.37 0.94
C LEU A 103 6.44 4.57 0.01
N ARG A 104 7.37 3.77 0.56
CA ARG A 104 8.22 2.86 -0.22
C ARG A 104 7.40 1.82 -0.98
N PHE A 105 6.37 1.26 -0.36
CA PHE A 105 5.50 0.27 -1.01
C PHE A 105 4.57 0.90 -2.05
N LEU A 106 4.24 2.19 -1.94
CA LEU A 106 3.45 2.92 -2.94
C LEU A 106 4.23 3.26 -4.21
N ALA A 107 5.55 3.36 -4.14
CA ALA A 107 6.37 3.84 -5.26
C ALA A 107 6.13 3.13 -6.61
N PRO A 108 5.94 1.79 -6.66
CA PRO A 108 5.66 1.10 -7.94
C PRO A 108 4.26 1.36 -8.51
N PHE A 109 3.39 2.07 -7.79
CA PHE A 109 1.99 2.33 -8.19
C PHE A 109 1.76 3.78 -8.65
N GLU A 110 2.84 4.53 -8.91
CA GLU A 110 2.76 5.89 -9.45
C GLU A 110 2.33 5.92 -10.93
N PRO A 111 1.73 7.03 -11.40
CA PRO A 111 1.31 8.19 -10.62
C PRO A 111 -0.04 7.97 -9.91
N ALA A 112 -0.83 6.99 -10.36
CA ALA A 112 -2.13 6.67 -9.80
C ALA A 112 -2.42 5.17 -9.88
N CYS A 113 -3.22 4.67 -8.94
CA CYS A 113 -3.62 3.26 -8.89
C CYS A 113 -5.01 3.13 -8.27
N MET A 114 -5.90 2.36 -8.93
CA MET A 114 -7.27 2.09 -8.46
C MET A 114 -8.08 3.36 -8.07
N GLY A 115 -7.85 4.47 -8.77
CA GLY A 115 -8.53 5.76 -8.51
C GLY A 115 -7.89 6.63 -7.43
N VAL A 116 -6.78 6.20 -6.82
CA VAL A 116 -5.99 7.01 -5.87
C VAL A 116 -4.84 7.70 -6.59
N ASP A 117 -4.71 9.02 -6.41
CA ASP A 117 -3.55 9.79 -6.85
C ASP A 117 -2.37 9.57 -5.88
N VAL A 118 -1.48 8.65 -6.27
CA VAL A 118 -0.32 8.25 -5.46
C VAL A 118 0.70 9.38 -5.41
N GLY A 119 0.90 10.09 -6.52
CA GLY A 119 1.85 11.21 -6.59
C GLY A 119 1.47 12.32 -5.60
N SER A 120 0.20 12.74 -5.61
CA SER A 120 -0.30 13.75 -4.69
C SER A 120 -0.21 13.31 -3.24
N LEU A 121 -0.60 12.07 -2.92
CA LEU A 121 -0.51 11.53 -1.56
C LEU A 121 0.92 11.56 -1.03
N ARG A 122 1.92 11.18 -1.85
CA ARG A 122 3.33 11.18 -1.45
C ARG A 122 3.86 12.58 -1.18
N VAL A 123 3.48 13.57 -1.99
CA VAL A 123 3.88 14.97 -1.79
C VAL A 123 3.26 15.54 -0.52
N SER A 124 1.97 15.28 -0.27
CA SER A 124 1.27 15.77 0.92
C SER A 124 1.85 15.23 2.23
N LEU A 125 2.41 14.01 2.23
CA LEU A 125 2.99 13.37 3.42
C LEU A 125 4.48 13.65 3.62
N ALA A 126 5.15 14.27 2.64
CA ALA A 126 6.55 14.68 2.72
C ALA A 126 6.73 16.13 3.21
N SER A 127 5.63 16.87 3.40
CA SER A 127 5.59 18.28 3.84
C SER A 127 5.36 18.37 5.34
#